data_AF-A0A538EE69-F1
#
_entry.id   AF-A0A538EE69-F1
#
_cell.length_a   1.000
_cell.length_b   1.000
_cell.length_c   1.000
_cell.angle_alpha   90.00
_cell.angle_beta   90.00
_cell.angle_gamma   90.00
#
_symmetry.space_group_name_H-M   'P 1'
#
loop_
_entity.id
_entity.type
_entity.pdbx_description
1 polymer ?
#
loop_
_entity_poly.entity_id
_entity_poly.type
_entity_poly.pdbx_seq_one_letter_code
_entity_poly.pdbx_strand_id
1 'polypeptide(L)' 'LARFMVVRQFSKQRQSFFVCKPNRPNLAFLRELIEAGKVRPVVDRVYPFAELADALETMGEGHVQGKLVVRIG' A
#
# COMPACT_ATOMS: atom_id res chain seq x y z
N LEU A 1 -2.89 -1.71 -13.62
CA LEU A 1 -4.30 -1.87 -14.06
C LEU A 1 -4.50 -3.06 -15.01
N ALA A 2 -3.75 -3.16 -16.11
CA ALA A 2 -3.86 -4.28 -17.06
C ALA A 2 -3.76 -5.67 -16.40
N ARG A 3 -2.76 -5.90 -15.53
CA ARG A 3 -2.59 -7.15 -14.78
C ARG A 3 -3.81 -7.52 -13.92
N PHE A 4 -4.46 -6.54 -13.28
CA PHE A 4 -5.69 -6.76 -12.50
C PHE A 4 -6.84 -7.24 -13.38
N MET A 5 -7.02 -6.63 -14.56
CA MET A 5 -8.08 -7.04 -15.50
C MET A 5 -7.88 -8.48 -16.00
N VAL A 6 -6.63 -8.88 -16.28
CA VAL A 6 -6.28 -10.23 -16.72
C VAL A 6 -6.36 -11.28 -15.60
N VAL A 7 -6.04 -10.93 -14.35
CA VAL A 7 -6.15 -11.88 -13.23
C VAL A 7 -7.61 -12.10 -12.82
N ARG A 8 -8.46 -11.07 -12.92
CA ARG A 8 -9.88 -11.14 -12.56
C ARG A 8 -10.65 -12.20 -13.37
N GLN A 9 -10.34 -12.37 -14.65
CA GLN A 9 -11.01 -13.36 -15.53
C GLN A 9 -10.72 -14.82 -15.13
N PHE A 10 -9.63 -15.08 -14.41
CA PHE A 10 -9.24 -16.43 -13.99
C PHE A 10 -9.41 -16.68 -12.49
N SER A 11 -9.78 -15.66 -11.70
CA SER A 11 -9.95 -15.78 -10.25
C SER A 11 -11.41 -16.01 -9.86
N LYS A 12 -11.67 -17.04 -9.05
CA LYS A 12 -12.98 -17.23 -8.39
C LYS A 12 -13.23 -16.21 -7.27
N GLN A 13 -12.20 -15.46 -6.83
CA GLN A 13 -12.34 -14.43 -5.81
C GLN A 13 -12.82 -13.11 -6.44
N ARG A 14 -13.78 -12.45 -5.77
CA ARG A 14 -14.25 -11.12 -6.15
C ARG A 14 -13.12 -10.09 -5.97
N GLN A 15 -12.39 -9.85 -7.04
CA GLN A 15 -11.38 -8.80 -7.09
C GLN A 15 -12.03 -7.50 -7.60
N SER A 16 -12.12 -6.49 -6.73
CA SER A 16 -12.56 -5.14 -7.09
C SER A 16 -11.35 -4.21 -7.11
N PHE A 17 -11.34 -3.30 -8.07
CA PHE A 17 -10.38 -2.21 -8.04
C PHE A 17 -10.91 -1.17 -7.05
N PHE A 18 -10.11 -0.85 -6.04
CA PHE A 18 -10.48 0.13 -5.03
C PHE A 18 -9.64 1.40 -5.22
N VAL A 19 -10.31 2.52 -5.44
CA VAL A 19 -9.70 3.84 -5.42
C VAL A 19 -10.15 4.53 -4.13
N CYS A 20 -9.20 4.78 -3.23
CA CYS A 20 -9.46 5.58 -2.04
C CYS A 20 -9.53 7.06 -2.43
N LYS A 21 -10.59 7.76 -2.03
CA LYS A 21 -10.64 9.23 -2.04
C LYS A 21 -10.19 9.74 -0.66
N PRO A 22 -8.96 10.25 -0.51
CA PRO A 22 -8.48 10.70 0.80
C PRO A 22 -9.28 11.91 1.28
N ASN A 23 -9.64 11.90 2.56
CA ASN A 23 -10.27 13.03 3.24
C ASN A 23 -9.87 13.08 4.72
N ARG A 24 -9.92 14.28 5.31
CA ARG A 24 -9.46 14.51 6.69
C ARG A 24 -10.21 13.66 7.73
N PRO A 25 -11.55 13.60 7.76
CA PRO A 25 -12.27 12.78 8.74
C PRO A 25 -11.87 11.31 8.72
N ASN A 26 -11.78 10.70 7.53
CA ASN A 26 -11.43 9.29 7.40
C ASN A 26 -9.97 9.02 7.82
N LEU A 27 -9.04 9.93 7.54
CA LEU A 27 -7.65 9.80 7.97
C LEU A 27 -7.52 9.95 9.51
N ALA A 28 -8.30 10.83 10.13
CA ALA A 28 -8.36 10.94 11.59
C ALA A 28 -8.88 9.65 12.23
N PHE A 29 -9.96 9.09 11.68
CA PHE A 29 -10.48 7.79 12.14
C PHE A 29 -9.46 6.65 11.97
N LEU A 30 -8.74 6.60 10.85
CA LEU A 30 -7.68 5.61 10.66
C LEU A 30 -6.55 5.77 11.67
N ARG A 31 -6.17 7.02 12.02
CA ARG A 31 -5.18 7.29 13.07
C ARG A 31 -5.63 6.70 14.41
N GLU A 32 -6.87 6.96 14.83
CA GLU A 32 -7.41 6.43 16.10
C GLU A 32 -7.36 4.90 16.16
N LEU A 33 -7.70 4.22 15.06
CA LEU A 33 -7.62 2.77 14.97
C LEU A 33 -6.18 2.24 15.07
N ILE A 34 -5.22 2.96 14.49
CA ILE A 34 -3.79 2.61 14.55
C ILE A 34 -3.26 2.83 15.96
N GLU A 35 -3.54 3.97 16.58
CA GLU A 35 -3.11 4.29 17.95
C GLU A 35 -3.72 3.33 18.97
N ALA A 36 -4.97 2.89 18.76
CA ALA A 36 -5.63 1.88 19.59
C ALA A 36 -5.15 0.43 19.32
N GLY A 37 -4.20 0.22 18.40
CA GLY A 37 -3.68 -1.11 18.03
C GLY A 37 -4.68 -2.02 17.30
N LYS A 38 -5.87 -1.52 16.93
CA LYS A 38 -6.90 -2.28 16.21
C LYS A 38 -6.55 -2.47 14.73
N VAL A 39 -5.73 -1.58 14.18
CA VAL A 39 -5.19 -1.67 12.82
C VAL A 39 -3.67 -1.52 12.88
N ARG A 40 -2.95 -2.47 12.29
CA ARG A 40 -1.48 -2.39 12.15
C ARG A 40 -1.11 -2.27 10.67
N PRO A 41 -0.48 -1.16 10.25
CA PRO A 41 0.08 -1.07 8.90
C PRO A 41 1.14 -2.15 8.69
N VAL A 42 1.04 -2.88 7.58
CA VAL A 42 2.09 -3.79 7.15
C VAL A 42 3.10 -3.00 6.34
N VAL A 43 4.32 -2.89 6.86
CA VAL A 43 5.47 -2.28 6.18
C VAL A 43 6.34 -3.42 5.68
N ASP A 44 6.51 -3.49 4.36
CA ASP A 44 7.34 -4.51 3.73
C ASP A 44 8.82 -4.20 3.97
N ARG A 45 9.22 -2.98 3.62
CA ARG A 45 10.60 -2.51 3.68
C ARG A 45 10.66 -1.02 3.99
N VAL A 46 11.77 -0.59 4.60
CA VAL A 46 12.09 0.81 4.87
C VAL A 46 13.40 1.16 4.19
N TYR A 47 13.37 2.14 3.29
CA TYR A 47 14.54 2.63 2.55
C TYR A 47 15.01 3.96 3.14
N PRO A 48 16.32 4.25 3.21
CA PRO A 48 16.79 5.62 3.38
C PRO A 48 16.44 6.45 2.14
N PHE A 49 16.34 7.78 2.29
CA PHE A 49 16.03 8.66 1.17
C PHE A 49 17.00 8.53 -0.03
N ALA A 50 18.27 8.20 0.24
CA ALA A 50 19.27 7.96 -0.80
C ALA A 50 18.92 6.78 -1.75
N GLU A 51 18.08 5.85 -1.30
CA GLU A 51 17.65 4.66 -2.06
C GLU A 51 16.23 4.80 -2.62
N LEU A 52 15.75 6.03 -2.83
CA LEU A 52 14.40 6.27 -3.38
C LEU A 52 14.18 5.59 -4.74
N ALA A 53 15.20 5.55 -5.59
CA ALA A 53 15.13 4.89 -6.89
C ALA A 53 14.85 3.38 -6.73
N ASP A 54 15.59 2.71 -5.86
CA ASP A 54 15.44 1.28 -5.58
C ASP A 54 14.06 0.96 -4.97
N ALA A 55 13.54 1.85 -4.12
CA ALA A 55 12.19 1.73 -3.58
C ALA A 55 11.12 1.80 -4.69
N LEU A 56 11.28 2.68 -5.67
CA LEU A 56 10.37 2.80 -6.80
C LEU A 56 10.47 1.60 -7.75
N GLU A 57 11.67 1.09 -8.00
CA GLU A 57 11.88 -0.13 -8.79
C GLU A 57 11.20 -1.34 -8.13
N THR A 58 11.44 -1.55 -6.84
CA THR A 58 10.80 -2.61 -6.03
C THR A 58 9.26 -2.50 -6.06
N MET A 59 8.73 -1.28 -5.99
CA MET A 59 7.29 -1.03 -6.12
C MET A 59 6.77 -1.45 -7.51
N GLY A 60 7.55 -1.20 -8.56
CA GLY A 60 7.23 -1.51 -9.96
C GLY A 60 7.09 -3.02 -10.23
N GLU A 61 7.84 -3.86 -9.53
CA GLU A 61 7.74 -5.33 -9.63
C GLU A 61 6.36 -5.87 -9.23
N GLY A 62 5.65 -5.14 -8.35
CA GLY A 62 4.28 -5.46 -7.95
C GLY A 62 4.16 -6.65 -7.00
N HIS A 63 5.24 -7.03 -6.30
CA HIS A 63 5.25 -8.09 -5.28
C HIS A 63 5.25 -7.56 -3.84
N VAL A 64 5.26 -6.23 -3.66
CA VAL A 64 5.27 -5.56 -2.36
C VAL A 64 4.05 -5.96 -1.52
N GLN A 65 4.31 -6.33 -0.26
CA GLN A 65 3.27 -6.64 0.71
C GLN A 65 2.98 -5.42 1.60
N GLY A 66 1.85 -4.75 1.36
CA GLY A 66 1.45 -3.59 2.15
C GLY A 66 2.09 -2.29 1.66
N LYS A 67 3.02 -1.72 2.43
CA LYS A 67 3.62 -0.39 2.17
C LYS A 67 5.14 -0.43 2.13
N LEU A 68 5.73 0.28 1.18
CA LEU A 68 7.12 0.73 1.25
C LEU A 68 7.18 2.06 1.99
N VAL A 69 8.20 2.24 2.83
CA VAL A 69 8.45 3.50 3.54
C VAL A 69 9.81 4.03 3.14
N VAL A 70 9.88 5.32 2.85
CA VAL A 70 11.15 6.05 2.68
C VAL A 70 11.35 6.91 3.92
N ARG A 71 12.43 6.63 4.66
CA ARG A 71 12.81 7.40 5.84
C ARG A 71 13.57 8.64 5.42
N ILE A 72 13.05 9.79 5.83
CA ILE A 72 13.70 11.09 5.72
C ILE A 72 14.42 11.36 7.05
N GLY A 73 15.67 11.78 6.97
CA GLY A 73 16.47 12.22 8.13
C GLY A 73 16.25 13.68 8.45
#